data_AF-A0A965CBZ2-F1
#
_entry.id   AF-A0A965CBZ2-F1
#
_cell.length_a   1.000
_cell.length_b   1.000
_cell.length_c   1.000
_cell.angle_alpha   90.00
_cell.angle_beta   90.00
_cell.angle_gamma   90.00
#
_symmetry.space_group_name_H-M   'P 1'
#
loop_
_entity.id
_entity.type
_entity.pdbx_description
1 polymer ?
#
loop_
_entity_poly.entity_id
_entity_poly.type
_entity_poly.pdbx_seq_one_letter_code
_entity_poly.pdbx_strand_id
1 'polypeptide(L)'
;MNRRGNLKVLAALSVGSFAVGPQAQTAATIKVGVLHSLSGTMAISETVLKDTVLMAIDEINAKGGVLGKKLEPVVVDPASNWPLFAEKTKQLLGQDKVSVIFGCWTSVSRKSVLP
;
A
#
# COMPACT_ATOMS: atom_id res chain seq x y z
N MET A 1 3.48 -67.31 40.17
CA MET A 1 4.30 -66.29 40.88
C MET A 1 4.89 -65.36 39.82
N ASN A 2 4.98 -64.02 39.87
CA ASN A 2 4.55 -62.93 40.78
C ASN A 2 4.63 -61.60 39.96
N ARG A 3 4.00 -60.44 40.26
CA ARG A 3 2.87 -60.03 41.13
C ARG A 3 2.48 -58.56 40.76
N ARG A 4 1.19 -58.29 40.46
CA ARG A 4 0.48 -56.98 40.61
C ARG A 4 0.90 -55.78 39.71
N GLY A 5 -0.10 -55.09 39.13
CA GLY A 5 0.12 -53.83 38.40
C GLY A 5 -1.12 -53.06 37.92
N ASN A 6 -2.31 -53.24 38.52
CA ASN A 6 -3.51 -52.48 38.11
C ASN A 6 -3.50 -51.06 38.71
N LEU A 7 -3.57 -50.00 37.89
CA LEU A 7 -3.93 -48.67 38.40
C LEU A 7 -4.54 -47.71 37.35
N LYS A 8 -5.84 -47.44 37.54
CA LYS A 8 -6.61 -46.18 37.29
C LYS A 8 -6.55 -45.56 35.88
N VAL A 9 -7.65 -45.53 35.11
CA VAL A 9 -8.88 -44.69 35.28
C VAL A 9 -8.62 -43.20 35.07
N LEU A 10 -9.16 -42.63 33.97
CA LEU A 10 -10.23 -41.60 33.91
C LEU A 10 -10.28 -40.92 32.52
N ALA A 11 -11.46 -40.53 32.08
CA ALA A 11 -11.70 -39.89 30.79
C ALA A 11 -11.55 -38.36 30.82
N ALA A 12 -11.30 -37.75 29.65
CA ALA A 12 -11.92 -36.48 29.26
C ALA A 12 -11.84 -36.31 27.73
N LEU A 13 -13.00 -36.16 27.06
CA LEU A 13 -13.01 -35.58 25.72
C LEU A 13 -12.69 -34.08 25.86
N SER A 14 -11.49 -33.66 25.48
CA SER A 14 -11.23 -32.25 25.27
C SER A 14 -11.94 -31.81 23.99
N VAL A 15 -13.16 -31.28 24.13
CA VAL A 15 -13.80 -30.48 23.10
C VAL A 15 -12.86 -29.32 22.80
N GLY A 16 -12.15 -29.41 21.68
CA GLY A 16 -11.25 -28.35 21.25
C GLY A 16 -12.07 -27.10 20.97
N SER A 17 -12.03 -26.13 21.88
CA SER A 17 -12.62 -24.82 21.66
C SER A 17 -11.97 -24.22 20.42
N PHE A 18 -12.71 -24.17 19.31
CA PHE A 18 -12.36 -23.34 18.17
C PHE A 18 -12.41 -21.89 18.61
N ALA A 19 -11.30 -21.41 19.14
CA ALA A 19 -11.09 -20.00 19.38
C ALA A 19 -11.10 -19.30 18.02
N VAL A 20 -12.27 -18.77 17.64
CA VAL A 20 -12.41 -17.79 16.57
C VAL A 20 -11.77 -16.50 17.09
N GLY A 21 -10.45 -16.50 17.18
CA GLY A 21 -9.68 -15.27 17.27
C GLY A 21 -9.97 -14.44 16.02
N PRO A 22 -9.89 -13.10 16.10
CA PRO A 22 -10.08 -12.25 14.93
C PRO A 22 -9.10 -12.71 13.86
N GLN A 23 -9.63 -13.20 12.72
CA GLN A 23 -8.79 -13.48 11.56
C GLN A 23 -8.05 -12.19 11.25
N ALA A 24 -6.72 -12.22 11.32
CA ALA A 24 -5.88 -11.12 10.90
C ALA A 24 -6.07 -10.95 9.39
N GLN A 25 -7.10 -10.17 9.04
CA GLN A 25 -7.47 -9.87 7.67
C GLN A 25 -6.30 -9.10 7.09
N THR A 26 -5.46 -9.78 6.30
CA THR A 26 -4.24 -9.24 5.72
C THR A 26 -4.61 -7.95 5.00
N ALA A 27 -4.25 -6.81 5.61
CA ALA A 27 -4.78 -5.51 5.23
C ALA A 27 -4.16 -5.11 3.89
N ALA A 28 -4.82 -5.51 2.80
CA ALA A 28 -4.39 -5.22 1.44
C ALA A 28 -4.23 -3.71 1.29
N THR A 29 -3.00 -3.25 1.07
CA THR A 29 -2.68 -1.84 0.90
C THR A 29 -3.30 -1.31 -0.40
N ILE A 30 -3.63 -0.02 -0.40
CA ILE A 30 -4.05 0.70 -1.60
C ILE A 30 -2.84 1.48 -2.09
N LYS A 31 -2.24 1.03 -3.19
CA LYS A 31 -1.10 1.72 -3.80
C LYS A 31 -1.54 3.01 -4.47
N VAL A 32 -0.86 4.11 -4.17
CA VAL A 32 -1.12 5.46 -4.67
C VAL A 32 0.12 5.95 -5.42
N GLY A 33 0.01 6.14 -6.74
CA GLY A 33 1.10 6.66 -7.54
C GLY A 33 1.29 8.16 -7.30
N VAL A 34 2.56 8.59 -7.17
CA VAL A 34 2.94 10.00 -7.03
C VAL A 34 3.91 10.35 -8.16
N LEU A 35 3.41 11.10 -9.14
CA LEU A 35 4.06 11.40 -10.41
C LEU A 35 4.35 12.91 -10.51
N HIS A 36 5.36 13.34 -9.77
CA HIS A 36 5.80 14.73 -9.67
C HIS A 36 7.29 14.84 -9.96
N SER A 37 7.71 15.86 -10.71
CA SER A 37 9.12 16.11 -11.01
C SER A 37 9.91 16.32 -9.72
N LEU A 38 10.85 15.42 -9.42
CA LEU A 38 11.82 15.54 -8.32
C LEU A 38 13.17 16.04 -8.83
N SER A 39 13.39 16.00 -10.15
CA SER A 39 14.52 16.60 -10.85
C SER A 39 14.09 17.40 -12.08
N GLY A 40 15.04 18.11 -12.69
CA GLY A 40 14.79 19.03 -13.80
C GLY A 40 14.22 20.39 -13.35
N THR A 41 13.74 21.16 -14.32
CA THR A 41 13.37 22.58 -14.13
C THR A 41 12.15 22.82 -13.23
N MET A 42 11.26 21.84 -13.07
CA MET A 42 10.05 21.95 -12.24
C MET A 42 10.23 21.43 -10.81
N ALA A 43 11.39 20.85 -10.48
CA ALA A 43 11.62 20.16 -9.21
C ALA A 43 11.31 21.00 -7.96
N ILE A 44 11.66 22.30 -7.98
CA ILE A 44 11.42 23.22 -6.86
C ILE A 44 9.93 23.37 -6.56
N SER A 45 9.09 23.46 -7.60
CA SER A 45 7.64 23.59 -7.45
C SER A 45 6.96 22.25 -7.14
N GLU A 46 7.37 21.18 -7.82
CA GLU A 46 6.69 19.88 -7.74
C GLU A 46 7.07 19.06 -6.49
N THR A 47 8.23 19.33 -5.86
CA THR A 47 8.62 18.67 -4.60
C THR A 47 7.61 18.96 -3.48
N VAL A 48 7.14 20.20 -3.35
CA VAL A 48 6.14 20.60 -2.33
C VAL A 48 4.80 19.88 -2.56
N LEU A 49 4.44 19.60 -3.81
CA LEU A 49 3.23 18.85 -4.14
C LEU A 49 3.38 17.38 -3.72
N LYS A 50 4.52 16.75 -4.04
CA LYS A 50 4.85 15.40 -3.56
C LYS A 50 4.81 15.32 -2.04
N ASP A 51 5.39 16.28 -1.33
CA ASP A 51 5.41 16.30 0.14
C ASP A 51 4.00 16.49 0.73
N THR A 52 3.16 17.31 0.09
CA THR A 52 1.74 17.49 0.47
C THR A 52 0.94 16.19 0.30
N VAL A 53 1.18 15.44 -0.79
CA VAL A 53 0.54 14.14 -1.02
C VAL A 53 0.99 13.10 0.02
N LEU A 54 2.28 13.06 0.36
CA LEU A 54 2.79 12.16 1.41
C LEU A 54 2.21 12.51 2.79
N MET A 55 2.18 13.80 3.15
CA MET A 55 1.57 14.28 4.40
C MET A 55 0.09 13.87 4.50
N ALA A 56 -0.68 14.03 3.43
CA ALA A 56 -2.08 13.62 3.39
C ALA A 56 -2.25 12.10 3.51
N ILE A 57 -1.37 11.31 2.87
CA ILE A 57 -1.33 9.85 3.00
C ILE A 57 -1.05 9.43 4.44
N ASP A 58 -0.08 10.06 5.11
CA ASP A 58 0.28 9.76 6.50
C ASP A 58 -0.85 10.14 7.47
N GLU A 59 -1.50 11.28 7.29
CA GLU A 59 -2.68 11.68 8.06
C GLU A 59 -3.86 10.71 7.89
N ILE A 60 -4.17 10.30 6.66
CA ILE A 60 -5.24 9.33 6.37
C ILE A 60 -4.88 7.97 7.01
N ASN A 61 -3.63 7.54 6.87
CA ASN A 61 -3.13 6.32 7.49
C ASN A 61 -3.22 6.36 9.03
N ALA A 62 -2.87 7.48 9.66
CA ALA A 62 -3.00 7.68 11.11
C ALA A 62 -4.47 7.58 11.56
N LYS A 63 -5.42 8.04 10.75
CA LYS A 63 -6.88 7.97 10.99
C LYS A 63 -7.51 6.61 10.65
N GLY A 64 -6.70 5.57 10.37
CA GLY A 64 -7.17 4.20 10.09
C GLY A 64 -7.16 3.80 8.60
N GLY A 65 -6.73 4.68 7.71
CA GLY A 65 -6.69 4.44 6.27
C GLY A 65 -8.07 4.58 5.60
N VAL A 66 -8.17 4.09 4.35
CA VAL A 66 -9.41 4.13 3.57
C VAL A 66 -10.09 2.77 3.66
N LEU A 67 -11.31 2.72 4.22
CA LEU A 67 -12.05 1.46 4.46
C LEU A 67 -11.22 0.42 5.24
N GLY A 68 -10.42 0.87 6.22
CA GLY A 68 -9.52 0.02 7.01
C GLY A 68 -8.22 -0.40 6.29
N LYS A 69 -7.99 0.04 5.05
CA LYS A 69 -6.77 -0.25 4.27
C LYS A 69 -5.80 0.92 4.32
N LYS A 70 -4.53 0.63 4.57
CA LYS A 70 -3.46 1.64 4.52
C LYS A 70 -3.15 2.02 3.06
N LEU A 71 -2.88 3.31 2.86
CA LEU A 71 -2.37 3.85 1.61
C LEU A 71 -0.85 3.65 1.54
N GLU A 72 -0.35 3.19 0.39
CA GLU A 72 1.07 2.92 0.13
C GLU A 72 1.54 3.80 -1.04
N PRO A 73 2.38 4.82 -0.80
CA PRO A 73 2.83 5.72 -1.86
C PRO A 73 3.88 5.05 -2.76
N VAL A 74 3.69 5.13 -4.07
CA VAL A 74 4.66 4.73 -5.09
C VAL A 74 5.13 5.99 -5.82
N VAL A 75 6.28 6.51 -5.43
CA VAL A 75 6.82 7.78 -5.94
C VAL A 75 7.76 7.52 -7.12
N VAL A 76 7.59 8.27 -8.20
CA VAL A 76 8.41 8.18 -9.42
C VAL A 76 8.76 9.58 -9.93
N ASP A 77 10.00 9.76 -10.38
CA ASP A 77 10.48 11.03 -10.92
C ASP A 77 10.42 11.06 -12.46
N PRO A 78 9.58 11.92 -13.07
CA PRO A 78 9.55 12.17 -14.50
C PRO A 78 10.50 13.30 -14.95
N ALA A 79 11.35 13.84 -14.07
CA ALA A 79 12.49 14.72 -14.38
C ALA A 79 12.15 15.96 -15.24
N SER A 80 10.95 16.54 -15.09
CA SER A 80 10.43 17.63 -15.95
C SER A 80 10.37 17.28 -17.45
N ASN A 81 10.31 15.99 -17.79
CA ASN A 81 10.40 15.46 -19.15
C ASN A 81 9.07 14.79 -19.56
N TRP A 82 8.37 15.36 -20.55
CA TRP A 82 7.00 14.93 -20.89
C TRP A 82 6.89 13.49 -21.45
N PRO A 83 7.83 12.99 -22.29
CA PRO A 83 7.91 11.56 -22.60
C PRO A 83 8.07 10.67 -21.35
N LEU A 84 8.91 11.08 -20.39
CA LEU A 84 9.12 10.33 -19.15
C LEU A 84 7.88 10.34 -18.25
N PHE A 85 7.09 11.42 -18.21
CA PHE A 85 5.75 11.40 -17.59
C PHE A 85 4.88 10.26 -18.15
N ALA A 86 4.83 10.10 -19.48
CA ALA A 86 4.06 9.04 -20.12
C ALA A 86 4.59 7.63 -19.80
N GLU A 87 5.91 7.45 -19.77
CA GLU A 87 6.57 6.19 -19.38
C GLU A 87 6.26 5.84 -17.92
N LYS A 88 6.43 6.79 -16.99
CA LYS A 88 6.20 6.55 -15.57
C LYS A 88 4.73 6.34 -15.24
N THR A 89 3.79 6.95 -15.96
CA THR A 89 2.36 6.57 -15.88
C THR A 89 2.13 5.11 -16.28
N LYS A 90 2.75 4.65 -17.37
CA LYS A 90 2.66 3.24 -17.80
C LYS A 90 3.32 2.28 -16.81
N GLN A 91 4.41 2.69 -16.15
CA GLN A 91 5.02 1.94 -15.05
C GLN A 91 4.05 1.81 -13.86
N LEU A 92 3.51 2.94 -13.37
CA LEU A 92 2.61 2.98 -12.21
C LEU A 92 1.35 2.11 -12.41
N LEU A 93 0.71 2.20 -13.59
CA LEU A 93 -0.49 1.42 -13.92
C LEU A 93 -0.16 -0.04 -14.29
N GLY A 94 0.89 -0.24 -15.07
CA GLY A 94 1.23 -1.52 -15.69
C GLY A 94 2.01 -2.47 -14.80
N GLN A 95 2.98 -1.96 -14.04
CA GLN A 95 3.92 -2.72 -13.21
C GLN A 95 3.57 -2.59 -11.73
N ASP A 96 3.49 -1.36 -11.21
CA ASP A 96 3.31 -1.11 -9.78
C ASP A 96 1.87 -1.38 -9.30
N LYS A 97 0.92 -1.42 -10.24
CA LYS A 97 -0.53 -1.64 -10.05
C LYS A 97 -1.17 -0.65 -9.06
N VAL A 98 -0.84 0.63 -9.18
CA VAL A 98 -1.47 1.68 -8.36
C VAL A 98 -2.96 1.81 -8.68
N SER A 99 -3.77 2.13 -7.66
CA SER A 99 -5.22 2.33 -7.80
C SER A 99 -5.58 3.73 -8.30
N VAL A 100 -4.70 4.71 -8.11
CA VAL A 100 -4.85 6.11 -8.52
C VAL A 100 -3.47 6.75 -8.65
N ILE A 101 -3.35 7.81 -9.44
CA ILE A 101 -2.14 8.63 -9.59
C ILE A 101 -2.46 10.07 -9.22
N PHE A 102 -1.69 10.65 -8.31
CA PHE A 102 -1.59 12.10 -8.09
C PHE A 102 -0.29 12.58 -8.73
N GLY A 103 -0.34 13.69 -9.47
CA GLY A 103 0.83 14.12 -10.23
C GLY A 103 0.53 15.19 -11.26
N CYS A 104 1.54 15.47 -12.10
CA CYS A 104 1.56 16.54 -13.10
C CYS A 104 1.56 17.96 -12.50
N TRP A 105 1.98 18.92 -13.32
CA TRP A 105 2.00 20.35 -12.98
C TRP A 105 1.56 21.19 -14.19
N THR A 106 2.20 20.97 -15.33
CA THR A 106 1.90 21.70 -16.57
C THR A 106 0.73 21.08 -17.33
N SER A 107 0.04 21.89 -18.12
CA SER A 107 -0.97 21.40 -19.07
C SER A 107 -0.43 20.36 -20.07
N VAL A 108 0.88 20.37 -20.34
CA VAL A 108 1.56 19.39 -21.22
C VAL A 108 1.74 18.06 -20.50
N SER A 109 2.28 18.03 -19.26
CA SER A 109 2.39 16.78 -18.48
C SER A 109 1.05 16.04 -18.39
N ARG A 110 -0.03 16.75 -18.04
CA ARG A 110 -1.40 16.20 -17.99
C ARG A 110 -1.91 15.68 -19.35
N LYS A 111 -1.42 16.21 -20.49
CA LYS A 111 -1.73 15.67 -21.82
C LYS A 111 -0.89 14.45 -22.17
N SER A 112 0.36 14.38 -21.70
CA SER A 112 1.27 13.25 -21.94
C SER A 112 0.90 11.97 -21.18
N VAL A 113 0.15 12.08 -20.09
CA VAL A 113 -0.31 10.93 -19.28
C VAL A 113 -1.69 10.38 -19.68
N LEU A 114 -2.25 10.85 -20.80
CA LEU A 114 -3.48 10.28 -21.36
C LEU A 114 -3.21 8.86 -21.93
N PRO A 115 -4.18 7.93 -21.82
CA PRO A 115 -4.06 6.57 -22.36
C PRO A 115 -4.03 6.53 -23.90
#